data_AF-A0A0T7BR83-F1
#
_entry.id   AF-A0A0T7BR83-F1
#
_cell.length_a   1.000
_cell.length_b   1.000
_cell.length_c   1.000
_cell.angle_alpha   90.00
_cell.angle_beta   90.00
_cell.angle_gamma   90.00
#
_symmetry.space_group_name_H-M   'P 1'
#
loop_
_entity.id
_entity.type
_entity.pdbx_description
1 polymer ?
#
loop_
_entity_poly.entity_id
_entity_poly.type
_entity_poly.pdbx_seq_one_letter_code
_entity_poly.pdbx_strand_id
1 'polypeptide(L)'
;MSIFVAVNIIIISAIFAVACPLATYTFTLATFGLTHVLTELHYVNNRFHQRLGNSLRLRISQLLLLVICFRSLQVFGLIPNWISIALELSCVVGLVALVIPILAKKNWRLGVFATLLCIILAVGIFWSATLTLLLFAILHNITPVGFIAEKLRGWQRNRALFACTVVFFLIPLVILSGIPYDFLSSMGLVTLEASLFPTGGLEFHLGAFVPKQLHNPVIAIHAFSAGVFLQSMHYAVVIGVLPKWENTNQFRTNNDFLKNYDKKQFRWFVTFLSALFFVGFTISFTNTRAVYGIVAAVHAWVEIPILLLALAIPEESKVNS
;
A
#
# COMPACT_ATOMS: atom_id res chain seq x y z
N MET A 1 -5.50 -18.74 -12.30
CA MET A 1 -5.86 -19.17 -10.94
C MET A 1 -7.36 -19.42 -10.96
N SER A 2 -7.81 -20.61 -10.57
CA SER A 2 -9.24 -20.89 -10.50
C SER A 2 -9.87 -20.08 -9.35
N ILE A 3 -11.17 -19.83 -9.44
CA ILE A 3 -11.93 -19.10 -8.39
C ILE A 3 -11.80 -19.82 -7.05
N PHE A 4 -11.81 -21.15 -7.04
CA PHE A 4 -11.61 -21.97 -5.83
C PHE A 4 -10.28 -21.70 -5.14
N VAL A 5 -9.18 -21.61 -5.90
CA VAL A 5 -7.86 -21.30 -5.32
C VAL A 5 -7.84 -19.89 -4.72
N ALA A 6 -8.47 -18.92 -5.37
CA ALA A 6 -8.57 -17.55 -4.84
C ALA A 6 -9.34 -17.50 -3.52
N VAL A 7 -10.51 -18.15 -3.47
CA VAL A 7 -11.35 -18.20 -2.26
C VAL A 7 -10.61 -18.89 -1.12
N ASN A 8 -9.93 -20.01 -1.39
CA ASN A 8 -9.13 -20.71 -0.38
C ASN A 8 -8.00 -19.83 0.17
N ILE A 9 -7.27 -19.12 -0.68
CA ILE A 9 -6.22 -18.20 -0.23
C ILE A 9 -6.82 -17.11 0.68
N ILE A 10 -7.95 -16.52 0.30
CA ILE A 10 -8.62 -15.48 1.10
C ILE A 10 -9.02 -16.02 2.47
N ILE A 11 -9.68 -17.18 2.53
CA ILE A 11 -10.14 -17.80 3.79
C ILE A 11 -8.94 -18.16 4.67
N ILE A 12 -7.91 -18.79 4.10
CA ILE A 12 -6.70 -19.18 4.82
C ILE A 12 -6.00 -17.92 5.38
N SER A 13 -5.84 -16.87 4.57
CA SER A 13 -5.27 -15.60 5.02
C SER A 13 -6.09 -14.96 6.15
N ALA A 14 -7.43 -15.03 6.09
CA ALA A 14 -8.28 -14.51 7.15
C ALA A 14 -8.11 -15.30 8.46
N ILE A 15 -8.07 -16.64 8.39
CA ILE A 15 -7.84 -17.50 9.54
C ILE A 15 -6.48 -17.19 10.17
N PHE A 16 -5.41 -17.15 9.39
CA PHE A 16 -4.06 -16.86 9.92
C PHE A 16 -3.93 -15.45 10.49
N ALA A 17 -4.53 -14.45 9.84
CA ALA A 17 -4.53 -13.09 10.33
C ALA A 17 -5.22 -12.94 11.70
N VAL A 18 -6.18 -13.83 12.03
CA VAL A 18 -6.87 -13.84 13.33
C VAL A 18 -6.20 -14.77 14.34
N ALA A 19 -5.82 -15.98 13.93
CA ALA A 19 -5.23 -16.98 14.80
C ALA A 19 -3.82 -16.60 15.26
N CYS A 20 -2.99 -16.11 14.32
CA CYS A 20 -1.59 -15.79 14.54
C CYS A 20 -1.25 -14.43 13.90
N PRO A 21 -1.85 -13.32 14.36
CA PRO A 21 -1.72 -12.01 13.72
C PRO A 21 -0.26 -11.53 13.65
N LEU A 22 0.52 -11.71 14.73
CA LEU A 22 1.92 -11.29 14.77
C LEU A 22 2.78 -12.08 13.77
N ALA A 23 2.67 -13.40 13.76
CA ALA A 23 3.37 -14.25 12.80
C ALA A 23 2.99 -13.89 11.36
N THR A 24 1.70 -13.71 11.09
CA THR A 24 1.20 -13.36 9.75
C THR A 24 1.71 -12.00 9.31
N TYR A 25 1.64 -10.99 10.17
CA TYR A 25 2.15 -9.65 9.91
C TYR A 25 3.64 -9.65 9.57
N THR A 26 4.45 -10.25 10.44
CA THR A 26 5.91 -10.24 10.34
C THR A 26 6.38 -11.07 9.16
N PHE A 27 5.78 -12.24 8.93
CA PHE A 27 6.09 -13.11 7.81
C PHE A 27 5.72 -12.51 6.47
N THR A 28 4.50 -11.98 6.32
CA THR A 28 4.10 -11.36 5.05
C THR A 28 4.92 -10.12 4.75
N LEU A 29 5.25 -9.30 5.77
CA LEU A 29 6.14 -8.15 5.58
C LEU A 29 7.55 -8.57 5.17
N ALA A 30 8.13 -9.59 5.83
CA ALA A 30 9.48 -10.05 5.52
C ALA A 30 9.59 -10.68 4.12
N THR A 31 8.57 -11.43 3.70
CA THR A 31 8.57 -12.18 2.44
C THR A 31 8.13 -11.35 1.24
N PHE A 32 7.12 -10.50 1.41
CA PHE A 32 6.45 -9.79 0.32
C PHE A 32 6.58 -8.27 0.41
N GLY A 33 7.12 -7.73 1.52
CA GLY A 33 7.28 -6.29 1.74
C GLY A 33 8.04 -5.60 0.61
N LEU A 34 9.30 -5.94 0.37
CA LEU A 34 10.01 -5.24 -0.71
C LEU A 34 9.51 -5.62 -2.11
N THR A 35 9.07 -6.87 -2.28
CA THR A 35 8.55 -7.36 -3.57
C THR A 35 7.32 -6.58 -4.01
N HIS A 36 6.34 -6.33 -3.13
CA HIS A 36 5.15 -5.57 -3.53
C HIS A 36 5.52 -4.13 -3.90
N VAL A 37 6.32 -3.44 -3.07
CA VAL A 37 6.68 -2.05 -3.33
C VAL A 37 7.32 -1.89 -4.71
N LEU A 38 8.33 -2.70 -5.01
CA LEU A 38 9.03 -2.60 -6.30
C LEU A 38 8.11 -2.98 -7.47
N THR A 39 7.29 -4.01 -7.31
CA THR A 39 6.35 -4.46 -8.34
C THR A 39 5.30 -3.40 -8.64
N GLU A 40 4.77 -2.74 -7.61
CA GLU A 40 3.77 -1.68 -7.79
C GLU A 40 4.38 -0.42 -8.38
N LEU A 41 5.55 0.01 -7.91
CA LEU A 41 6.27 1.14 -8.51
C LEU A 41 6.54 0.89 -10.01
N HIS A 42 6.91 -0.35 -10.37
CA HIS A 42 7.08 -0.74 -11.77
C HIS A 42 5.77 -0.65 -12.56
N TYR A 43 4.69 -1.21 -12.02
CA TYR A 43 3.35 -1.13 -12.62
C TYR A 43 2.91 0.34 -12.82
N VAL A 44 3.04 1.16 -11.77
CA VAL A 44 2.67 2.56 -11.76
C VAL A 44 3.48 3.34 -12.81
N ASN A 45 4.79 3.13 -12.87
CA ASN A 45 5.63 3.73 -13.89
C ASN A 45 5.17 3.33 -15.29
N ASN A 46 5.07 2.03 -15.58
CA ASN A 46 4.69 1.55 -16.91
C ASN A 46 3.30 2.05 -17.34
N ARG A 47 2.34 2.09 -16.41
CA ARG A 47 0.94 2.44 -16.67
C ARG A 47 0.71 3.94 -16.80
N PHE A 48 1.32 4.73 -15.93
CA PHE A 48 1.02 6.16 -15.78
C PHE A 48 2.11 7.08 -16.30
N HIS A 49 3.30 6.59 -16.66
CA HIS A 49 4.41 7.43 -17.15
C HIS A 49 3.98 8.33 -18.32
N GLN A 50 3.23 7.80 -19.29
CA GLN A 50 2.78 8.59 -20.45
C GLN A 50 1.71 9.64 -20.12
N ARG A 51 1.03 9.52 -18.97
CA ARG A 51 0.02 10.48 -18.48
C ARG A 51 0.66 11.60 -17.65
N LEU A 52 1.83 11.33 -17.07
CA LEU A 52 2.59 12.27 -16.25
C LEU A 52 3.56 13.06 -17.14
N GLY A 53 3.21 14.29 -17.50
CA GLY A 53 4.14 15.19 -18.19
C GLY A 53 5.45 15.36 -17.42
N ASN A 54 6.57 15.61 -18.13
CA ASN A 54 7.92 15.65 -17.53
C ASN A 54 8.04 16.60 -16.34
N SER A 55 7.42 17.79 -16.42
CA SER A 55 7.44 18.79 -15.34
C SER A 55 6.74 18.30 -14.08
N LEU A 56 5.56 17.68 -14.21
CA LEU A 56 4.83 17.15 -13.07
C LEU A 56 5.57 15.98 -12.42
N ARG A 57 6.14 15.08 -13.24
CA ARG A 57 6.96 13.97 -12.76
C ARG A 57 8.17 14.46 -11.96
N LEU A 58 8.86 15.50 -12.42
CA LEU A 58 9.99 16.10 -11.71
C LEU A 58 9.55 16.63 -10.35
N ARG A 59 8.45 17.39 -10.28
CA ARG A 59 7.93 17.96 -9.03
C ARG A 59 7.48 16.88 -8.04
N ILE A 60 6.79 15.84 -8.50
CA ILE A 60 6.45 14.67 -7.68
C ILE A 60 7.73 14.03 -7.15
N SER A 61 8.73 13.80 -8.00
CA SER A 61 10.01 13.19 -7.60
C SER A 61 10.76 14.01 -6.55
N GLN A 62 10.73 15.35 -6.66
CA GLN A 62 11.34 16.25 -5.68
C GLN A 62 10.68 16.11 -4.30
N LEU A 63 9.35 16.08 -4.22
CA LEU A 63 8.63 15.88 -2.96
C LEU A 63 8.87 14.49 -2.37
N LEU A 64 8.90 13.44 -3.20
CA LEU A 64 9.22 12.08 -2.74
C LEU A 64 10.67 11.97 -2.25
N LEU A 65 11.61 12.67 -2.88
CA LEU A 65 12.99 12.73 -2.40
C LEU A 65 13.08 13.39 -1.02
N LEU A 66 12.30 14.45 -0.77
CA LEU A 66 12.21 15.05 0.56
C LEU A 66 11.66 14.06 1.60
N VAL A 67 10.65 13.26 1.24
CA VAL A 67 10.17 12.18 2.13
C VAL A 67 11.27 11.18 2.46
N ILE A 68 12.04 10.73 1.45
CA ILE A 68 13.18 9.83 1.66
C ILE A 68 14.17 10.45 2.64
N CYS A 69 14.51 11.73 2.47
CA CYS A 69 15.41 12.45 3.36
C CYS A 69 14.86 12.48 4.80
N PHE A 70 13.60 12.90 5.00
CA PHE A 70 13.01 12.99 6.34
C PHE A 70 12.85 11.63 7.03
N ARG A 71 12.49 10.57 6.29
CA ARG A 71 12.47 9.19 6.82
C ARG A 71 13.88 8.71 7.15
N SER A 72 14.87 8.97 6.30
CA SER A 72 16.25 8.56 6.55
C SER A 72 16.82 9.25 7.79
N LEU A 73 16.65 10.57 7.91
CA LEU A 73 17.05 11.32 9.12
C LEU A 73 16.40 10.75 10.39
N GLN A 74 15.13 10.32 10.30
CA GLN A 74 14.42 9.69 11.42
C GLN A 74 14.94 8.29 11.75
N VAL A 75 15.23 7.47 10.74
CA VAL A 75 15.79 6.11 10.92
C VAL A 75 17.19 6.18 11.55
N PHE A 76 18.00 7.17 11.18
CA PHE A 76 19.32 7.40 11.79
C PHE A 76 19.27 8.18 13.12
N GLY A 77 18.07 8.49 13.63
CA GLY A 77 17.90 9.18 14.92
C GLY A 77 18.31 10.66 14.93
N LEU A 78 18.50 11.27 13.75
CA LEU A 78 18.90 12.67 13.61
C LEU A 78 17.74 13.64 13.87
N ILE A 79 16.50 13.19 13.65
CA ILE A 79 15.30 13.95 14.01
C ILE A 79 14.29 13.08 14.76
N PRO A 80 13.51 13.65 15.69
CA PRO A 80 12.39 12.96 16.34
C PRO A 80 11.34 12.46 15.34
N ASN A 81 10.70 11.33 15.66
CA ASN A 81 9.68 10.71 14.80
C ASN A 81 8.49 11.64 14.52
N TRP A 82 8.03 12.42 15.50
CA TRP A 82 6.88 13.32 15.31
C TRP A 82 7.16 14.44 14.30
N ILE A 83 8.40 14.96 14.25
CA ILE A 83 8.84 15.96 13.26
C ILE A 83 8.86 15.33 11.87
N SER A 84 9.49 14.15 11.75
CA SER A 84 9.57 13.40 10.49
C SER A 84 8.20 13.14 9.89
N ILE A 85 7.24 12.66 10.70
CA ILE A 85 5.87 12.38 10.25
C ILE A 85 5.17 13.67 9.77
N ALA A 86 5.30 14.78 10.51
CA ALA A 86 4.67 16.04 10.11
C ALA A 86 5.24 16.58 8.79
N LEU A 87 6.57 16.51 8.61
CA LEU A 87 7.24 16.93 7.38
C LEU A 87 6.90 16.04 6.18
N GLU A 88 6.82 14.73 6.40
CA GLU A 88 6.40 13.75 5.40
C GLU A 88 4.97 13.99 4.94
N LEU A 89 4.02 14.14 5.87
CA LEU A 89 2.63 14.46 5.53
C LEU A 89 2.49 15.85 4.87
N SER A 90 3.35 16.81 5.21
CA SER A 90 3.38 18.11 4.51
C SER A 90 3.79 17.95 3.04
N CYS A 91 4.69 17.01 2.74
CA CYS A 91 5.02 16.64 1.36
C CYS A 91 3.84 15.97 0.67
N VAL A 92 3.06 15.13 1.38
CA VAL A 92 1.81 14.54 0.84
C VAL A 92 0.76 15.61 0.51
N VAL A 93 0.58 16.60 1.37
CA VAL A 93 -0.25 17.79 1.08
C VAL A 93 0.23 18.47 -0.20
N GLY A 94 1.55 18.67 -0.35
CA GLY A 94 2.15 19.19 -1.57
C GLY A 94 1.86 18.34 -2.82
N LEU A 95 1.95 17.01 -2.71
CA LEU A 95 1.66 16.08 -3.81
C LEU A 95 0.20 16.19 -4.28
N VAL A 96 -0.75 16.29 -3.34
CA VAL A 96 -2.18 16.53 -3.67
C VAL A 96 -2.36 17.91 -4.29
N ALA A 97 -1.75 18.95 -3.71
CA ALA A 97 -1.86 20.32 -4.21
C ALA A 97 -1.35 20.48 -5.65
N LEU A 98 -0.28 19.77 -6.02
CA LEU A 98 0.28 19.79 -7.37
C LEU A 98 -0.73 19.36 -8.46
N VAL A 99 -1.66 18.46 -8.14
CA VAL A 99 -2.61 17.93 -9.13
C VAL A 99 -3.92 18.71 -9.18
N ILE A 100 -4.24 19.56 -8.18
CA ILE A 100 -5.49 20.33 -8.12
C ILE A 100 -5.75 21.14 -9.41
N PRO A 101 -4.80 21.94 -9.95
CA PRO A 101 -5.08 22.74 -11.15
C PRO A 101 -5.42 21.88 -12.38
N ILE A 102 -4.79 20.71 -12.49
CA ILE A 102 -5.02 19.76 -13.59
C ILE A 102 -6.42 19.16 -13.47
N LEU A 103 -6.80 18.74 -12.25
CA LEU A 103 -8.12 18.19 -11.96
C LEU A 103 -9.21 19.23 -12.17
N ALA A 104 -9.04 20.44 -11.64
CA ALA A 104 -10.01 21.53 -11.74
C ALA A 104 -10.28 21.93 -13.20
N LYS A 105 -9.23 21.99 -14.04
CA LYS A 105 -9.36 22.28 -15.47
C LYS A 105 -10.16 21.21 -16.21
N LYS A 106 -10.02 19.94 -15.82
CA LYS A 106 -10.72 18.82 -16.46
C LYS A 106 -12.16 18.65 -15.95
N ASN A 107 -12.34 18.75 -14.63
CA ASN A 107 -13.62 18.67 -13.95
C ASN A 107 -13.52 19.41 -12.62
N TRP A 108 -14.19 20.56 -12.49
CA TRP A 108 -14.14 21.38 -11.29
C TRP A 108 -14.51 20.62 -10.01
N ARG A 109 -15.40 19.61 -10.10
CA ARG A 109 -15.78 18.77 -8.95
C ARG A 109 -14.61 17.94 -8.43
N LEU A 110 -13.75 17.44 -9.32
CA LEU A 110 -12.51 16.74 -8.94
C LEU A 110 -11.50 17.71 -8.33
N GLY A 111 -11.44 18.94 -8.84
CA GLY A 111 -10.66 20.02 -8.23
C GLY A 111 -11.10 20.31 -6.80
N VAL A 112 -12.41 20.51 -6.57
CA VAL A 112 -12.97 20.71 -5.22
C VAL A 112 -12.69 19.52 -4.31
N PHE A 113 -12.87 18.29 -4.80
CA PHE A 113 -12.57 17.08 -4.04
C PHE A 113 -11.10 17.02 -3.61
N ALA A 114 -10.17 17.29 -4.52
CA ALA A 114 -8.74 17.31 -4.19
C ALA A 114 -8.36 18.44 -3.23
N THR A 115 -9.00 19.62 -3.35
CA THR A 115 -8.84 20.72 -2.38
C THR A 115 -9.34 20.32 -1.00
N LEU A 116 -10.52 19.68 -0.91
CA LEU A 116 -11.05 19.18 0.37
C LEU A 116 -10.12 18.14 0.99
N LEU A 117 -9.59 17.21 0.20
CA LEU A 117 -8.61 16.23 0.65
C LEU A 117 -7.35 16.92 1.19
N CYS A 118 -6.86 17.95 0.51
CA CYS A 118 -5.72 18.76 0.94
C CYS A 118 -5.98 19.47 2.28
N ILE A 119 -7.18 20.03 2.47
CA ILE A 119 -7.60 20.67 3.73
C ILE A 119 -7.69 19.64 4.85
N ILE A 120 -8.34 18.50 4.60
CA ILE A 120 -8.47 17.41 5.59
C ILE A 120 -7.09 16.92 6.04
N LEU A 121 -6.16 16.74 5.09
CA LEU A 121 -4.78 16.38 5.37
C LEU A 121 -4.08 17.43 6.23
N ALA A 122 -4.16 18.71 5.86
CA ALA A 122 -3.53 19.79 6.62
C ALA A 122 -4.08 19.87 8.05
N VAL A 123 -5.41 19.84 8.22
CA VAL A 123 -6.07 19.80 9.53
C VAL A 123 -5.65 18.57 10.32
N GLY A 124 -5.56 17.40 9.67
CA GLY A 124 -5.10 16.16 10.28
C GLY A 124 -3.67 16.24 10.81
N ILE A 125 -2.77 16.90 10.09
CA ILE A 125 -1.39 17.14 10.54
C ILE A 125 -1.36 17.96 11.83
N PHE A 126 -2.13 19.07 11.88
CA PHE A 126 -2.21 19.94 13.06
C PHE A 126 -2.88 19.27 14.25
N TRP A 127 -3.91 18.43 14.00
CA TRP A 127 -4.63 17.74 15.06
C TRP A 127 -3.83 16.55 15.63
N SER A 128 -3.39 15.65 14.74
CA SER A 128 -2.56 14.51 15.09
C SER A 128 -1.92 13.91 13.84
N ALA A 129 -0.68 14.30 13.56
CA ALA A 129 0.10 13.78 12.44
C ALA A 129 0.25 12.24 12.50
N THR A 130 0.41 11.66 13.70
CA THR A 130 0.51 10.20 13.87
C THR A 130 -0.80 9.48 13.53
N LEU A 131 -1.93 9.99 14.00
CA LEU A 131 -3.24 9.40 13.66
C LEU A 131 -3.51 9.53 12.15
N THR A 132 -3.19 10.69 11.58
CA THR A 132 -3.35 10.93 10.14
C THR A 132 -2.52 9.95 9.32
N LEU A 133 -1.23 9.78 9.66
CA LEU A 133 -0.37 8.80 9.00
C LEU A 133 -0.94 7.39 9.11
N LEU A 134 -1.45 7.01 10.28
CA LEU A 134 -2.04 5.69 10.49
C LEU A 134 -3.28 5.46 9.64
N LEU A 135 -4.19 6.44 9.57
CA LEU A 135 -5.38 6.35 8.71
C LEU A 135 -4.97 6.19 7.25
N PHE A 136 -3.93 6.89 6.81
CA PHE A 136 -3.38 6.71 5.46
C PHE A 136 -2.72 5.35 5.27
N ALA A 137 -2.03 4.81 6.26
CA ALA A 137 -1.48 3.45 6.19
C ALA A 137 -2.60 2.40 6.01
N ILE A 138 -3.74 2.57 6.69
CA ILE A 138 -4.91 1.70 6.49
C ILE A 138 -5.50 1.90 5.09
N LEU A 139 -5.75 3.16 4.68
CA LEU A 139 -6.32 3.48 3.36
C LEU A 139 -5.42 3.03 2.21
N HIS A 140 -4.10 3.04 2.38
CA HIS A 140 -3.15 2.55 1.40
C HIS A 140 -3.37 1.07 1.08
N ASN A 141 -3.78 0.25 2.05
CA ASN A 141 -4.10 -1.16 1.75
C ASN A 141 -5.30 -1.31 0.80
N ILE A 142 -6.10 -0.26 0.58
CA ILE A 142 -7.26 -0.23 -0.32
C ILE A 142 -6.89 0.30 -1.72
N THR A 143 -5.70 0.89 -1.91
CA THR A 143 -5.28 1.48 -3.20
C THR A 143 -5.32 0.52 -4.39
N PRO A 144 -5.09 -0.81 -4.25
CA PRO A 144 -5.26 -1.73 -5.37
C PRO A 144 -6.69 -1.75 -5.91
N VAL A 145 -7.71 -1.52 -5.07
CA VAL A 145 -9.11 -1.38 -5.53
C VAL A 145 -9.24 -0.21 -6.50
N GLY A 146 -8.54 0.90 -6.24
CA GLY A 146 -8.45 2.05 -7.14
C GLY A 146 -7.83 1.68 -8.49
N PHE A 147 -6.73 0.93 -8.50
CA PHE A 147 -6.11 0.46 -9.74
C PHE A 147 -6.98 -0.54 -10.52
N ILE A 148 -7.69 -1.43 -9.83
CA ILE A 148 -8.67 -2.34 -10.45
C ILE A 148 -9.81 -1.54 -11.10
N ALA A 149 -10.33 -0.53 -10.39
CA ALA A 149 -11.37 0.36 -10.89
C ALA A 149 -10.91 1.16 -12.13
N GLU A 150 -9.65 1.63 -12.11
CA GLU A 150 -9.02 2.34 -13.22
C GLU A 150 -8.90 1.45 -14.44
N LYS A 151 -8.46 0.20 -14.25
CA LYS A 151 -8.13 -0.70 -15.36
C LYS A 151 -9.34 -1.31 -16.04
N LEU A 152 -10.35 -1.73 -15.26
CA LEU A 152 -11.50 -2.44 -15.78
C LEU A 152 -12.62 -1.49 -16.24
N ARG A 153 -13.50 -1.98 -17.13
CA ARG A 153 -14.65 -1.24 -17.66
C ARG A 153 -15.93 -2.08 -17.61
N GLY A 154 -17.08 -1.39 -17.67
CA GLY A 154 -18.41 -2.02 -17.77
C GLY A 154 -18.69 -3.07 -16.70
N TRP A 155 -19.25 -4.21 -17.12
CA TRP A 155 -19.67 -5.29 -16.24
C TRP A 155 -18.51 -5.98 -15.50
N GLN A 156 -17.34 -6.11 -16.15
CA GLN A 156 -16.14 -6.67 -15.52
C GLN A 156 -15.68 -5.82 -14.34
N ARG A 157 -15.72 -4.49 -14.48
CA ARG A 157 -15.43 -3.56 -13.39
C ARG A 157 -16.41 -3.75 -12.23
N ASN A 158 -17.70 -3.80 -12.50
CA ASN A 158 -18.71 -3.92 -11.44
C ASN A 158 -18.55 -5.23 -10.66
N ARG A 159 -18.28 -6.36 -11.34
CA ARG A 159 -17.99 -7.65 -10.68
C ARG A 159 -16.72 -7.61 -9.85
N ALA A 160 -15.65 -7.02 -10.38
CA ALA A 160 -14.38 -6.90 -9.66
C ALA A 160 -14.54 -6.00 -8.44
N LEU A 161 -15.23 -4.87 -8.56
CA LEU A 161 -15.52 -3.96 -7.44
C LEU A 161 -16.39 -4.63 -6.38
N PHE A 162 -17.40 -5.41 -6.77
CA PHE A 162 -18.18 -6.20 -5.82
C PHE A 162 -17.30 -7.19 -5.05
N ALA A 163 -16.43 -7.93 -5.74
CA ALA A 163 -15.47 -8.82 -5.08
C ALA A 163 -14.50 -8.05 -4.16
N CYS A 164 -14.02 -6.88 -4.59
CA CYS A 164 -13.21 -5.98 -3.76
C CYS A 164 -13.97 -5.48 -2.53
N THR A 165 -15.26 -5.17 -2.63
CA THR A 165 -16.08 -4.80 -1.45
C THR A 165 -16.16 -5.95 -0.47
N VAL A 166 -16.32 -7.19 -0.94
CA VAL A 166 -16.31 -8.36 -0.05
C VAL A 166 -14.94 -8.49 0.64
N VAL A 167 -13.86 -8.47 -0.15
CA VAL A 167 -12.50 -8.76 0.36
C VAL A 167 -11.91 -7.62 1.16
N PHE A 168 -11.96 -6.38 0.69
CA PHE A 168 -11.31 -5.23 1.33
C PHE A 168 -12.22 -4.49 2.33
N PHE A 169 -13.49 -4.87 2.46
CA PHE A 169 -14.41 -4.20 3.40
C PHE A 169 -15.20 -5.18 4.27
N LEU A 170 -15.98 -6.09 3.69
CA LEU A 170 -16.84 -6.98 4.50
C LEU A 170 -16.03 -7.95 5.37
N ILE A 171 -15.01 -8.62 4.82
CA ILE A 171 -14.17 -9.55 5.60
C ILE A 171 -13.42 -8.82 6.72
N PRO A 172 -12.72 -7.69 6.49
CA PRO A 172 -12.11 -6.90 7.56
C PRO A 172 -13.10 -6.47 8.64
N LEU A 173 -14.35 -6.11 8.29
CA LEU A 173 -15.38 -5.78 9.28
C LEU A 173 -15.80 -6.99 10.12
N VAL A 174 -15.89 -8.17 9.52
CA VAL A 174 -16.16 -9.41 10.25
C VAL A 174 -14.99 -9.77 11.17
N ILE A 175 -13.74 -9.55 10.74
CA ILE A 175 -12.57 -9.73 11.62
C ILE A 175 -12.61 -8.72 12.77
N LEU A 176 -12.90 -7.46 12.48
CA LEU A 176 -12.95 -6.37 13.45
C LEU A 176 -14.04 -6.58 14.52
N SER A 177 -15.14 -7.26 14.18
CA SER A 177 -16.22 -7.56 15.15
C SER A 177 -15.80 -8.52 16.26
N GLY A 178 -14.71 -9.27 16.08
CA GLY A 178 -14.21 -10.25 17.05
C GLY A 178 -14.84 -11.64 16.93
N ILE A 179 -15.90 -11.81 16.15
CA ILE A 179 -16.59 -13.11 16.01
C ILE A 179 -15.62 -14.24 15.59
N PRO A 180 -14.74 -14.06 14.58
CA PRO A 180 -13.79 -15.11 14.21
C PRO A 180 -12.75 -15.38 15.29
N TYR A 181 -12.35 -14.35 16.05
CA TYR A 181 -11.40 -14.48 17.15
C TYR A 181 -11.99 -15.34 18.27
N ASP A 182 -13.21 -15.02 18.72
CA ASP A 182 -13.90 -15.76 19.77
C ASP A 182 -14.11 -17.23 19.37
N PHE A 183 -14.49 -17.46 18.11
CA PHE A 183 -14.65 -18.81 17.56
C PHE A 183 -13.34 -19.60 17.59
N LEU A 184 -12.25 -19.06 17.03
CA LEU A 184 -10.95 -19.76 17.00
C LEU A 184 -10.34 -19.91 18.39
N SER A 185 -10.56 -18.93 19.28
CA SER A 185 -10.11 -18.95 20.67
C SER A 185 -10.81 -20.06 21.45
N SER A 186 -12.12 -20.26 21.23
CA SER A 186 -12.88 -21.36 21.84
C SER A 186 -12.36 -22.75 21.46
N MET A 187 -11.69 -22.86 20.30
CA MET A 187 -11.04 -24.08 19.83
C MET A 187 -9.57 -24.21 20.30
N GLY A 188 -9.04 -23.23 21.03
CA GLY A 188 -7.64 -23.19 21.44
C GLY A 188 -6.64 -22.96 20.29
N LEU A 189 -7.09 -22.35 19.19
CA LEU A 189 -6.29 -22.18 17.97
C LEU A 189 -5.62 -20.80 17.86
N VAL A 190 -5.87 -19.90 18.80
CA VAL A 190 -5.32 -18.54 18.78
C VAL A 190 -4.00 -18.47 19.54
N THR A 191 -2.96 -18.01 18.87
CA THR A 191 -1.62 -17.76 19.44
C THR A 191 -1.13 -16.38 19.00
N LEU A 192 -1.50 -15.36 19.77
CA LEU A 192 -1.23 -13.94 19.47
C LEU A 192 0.28 -13.62 19.36
N GLU A 193 1.07 -14.21 20.24
CA GLU A 193 2.52 -14.00 20.35
C GLU A 193 3.35 -14.93 19.46
N ALA A 194 2.70 -15.74 18.60
CA ALA A 194 3.44 -16.57 17.66
C ALA A 194 4.27 -15.67 16.74
N SER A 195 5.57 -15.96 16.62
CA SER A 195 6.48 -15.25 15.74
C SER A 195 7.53 -16.18 15.17
N LEU A 196 7.92 -15.90 13.92
CA LEU A 196 9.01 -16.61 13.21
C LEU A 196 10.33 -15.83 13.26
N PHE A 197 10.31 -14.59 13.78
CA PHE A 197 11.41 -13.64 13.75
C PHE A 197 11.64 -13.03 15.14
N PRO A 198 12.82 -12.46 15.42
CA PRO A 198 13.09 -11.77 16.69
C PRO A 198 12.39 -10.39 16.72
N THR A 199 11.07 -10.39 16.91
CA THR A 199 10.20 -9.21 16.77
C THR A 199 9.87 -8.53 18.10
N GLY A 200 9.92 -9.28 19.20
CA GLY A 200 9.27 -8.88 20.46
C GLY A 200 7.77 -9.24 20.46
N GLY A 201 7.06 -8.77 21.48
CA GLY A 201 5.63 -9.02 21.66
C GLY A 201 4.72 -8.20 20.73
N LEU A 202 3.47 -8.63 20.60
CA LEU A 202 2.45 -8.03 19.74
C LEU A 202 2.25 -6.52 20.01
N GLU A 203 2.38 -6.08 21.26
CA GLU A 203 2.18 -4.70 21.70
C GLU A 203 3.09 -3.70 20.97
N PHE A 204 4.31 -4.12 20.60
CA PHE A 204 5.25 -3.27 19.85
C PHE A 204 4.84 -3.08 18.38
N HIS A 205 3.90 -3.90 17.90
CA HIS A 205 3.47 -3.92 16.50
C HIS A 205 2.07 -3.36 16.28
N LEU A 206 1.22 -3.27 17.32
CA LEU A 206 -0.13 -2.71 17.24
C LEU A 206 -0.15 -1.34 16.53
N GLY A 207 0.86 -0.50 16.78
CA GLY A 207 1.01 0.81 16.15
C GLY A 207 1.13 0.83 14.63
N ALA A 208 1.23 -0.34 13.97
CA ALA A 208 1.17 -0.45 12.51
C ALA A 208 -0.24 -0.18 11.95
N PHE A 209 -1.28 -0.56 12.69
CA PHE A 209 -2.68 -0.47 12.24
C PHE A 209 -3.64 0.10 13.29
N VAL A 210 -3.22 0.22 14.54
CA VAL A 210 -4.06 0.63 15.66
C VAL A 210 -3.49 1.90 16.30
N PRO A 211 -4.31 2.94 16.50
CA PRO A 211 -3.84 4.16 17.15
C PRO A 211 -3.54 3.89 18.62
N LYS A 212 -2.54 4.58 19.19
CA LYS A 212 -2.08 4.34 20.58
C LYS A 212 -3.21 4.45 21.61
N GLN A 213 -4.20 5.30 21.35
CA GLN A 213 -5.38 5.49 22.20
C GLN A 213 -6.23 4.21 22.33
N LEU A 214 -6.09 3.29 21.37
CA LEU A 214 -6.81 2.02 21.30
C LEU A 214 -5.88 0.81 21.48
N HIS A 215 -4.74 0.92 22.20
CA HIS A 215 -3.84 -0.23 22.41
C HIS A 215 -4.24 -1.16 23.57
N ASN A 216 -4.95 -0.64 24.58
CA ASN A 216 -5.43 -1.42 25.74
C ASN A 216 -6.80 -2.14 25.63
N PRO A 217 -7.67 -1.89 24.63
CA PRO A 217 -8.91 -2.65 24.46
C PRO A 217 -8.72 -3.91 23.61
N VAL A 218 -9.56 -4.93 23.83
CA VAL A 218 -9.62 -6.15 22.99
C VAL A 218 -9.78 -5.83 21.49
N ILE A 219 -10.46 -4.72 21.17
CA ILE A 219 -10.62 -4.24 19.79
C ILE A 219 -9.28 -3.93 19.11
N ALA A 220 -8.20 -3.67 19.86
CA ALA A 220 -6.85 -3.48 19.31
C ALA A 220 -6.39 -4.72 18.54
N ILE A 221 -6.61 -5.90 19.12
CA ILE A 221 -6.20 -7.19 18.53
C ILE A 221 -7.03 -7.44 17.27
N HIS A 222 -8.33 -7.18 17.32
CA HIS A 222 -9.22 -7.39 16.18
C HIS A 222 -8.92 -6.42 15.04
N ALA A 223 -8.68 -5.13 15.37
CA ALA A 223 -8.30 -4.11 14.40
C ALA A 223 -6.93 -4.41 13.78
N PHE A 224 -5.96 -4.85 14.58
CA PHE A 224 -4.66 -5.29 14.08
C PHE A 224 -4.81 -6.49 13.15
N SER A 225 -5.58 -7.51 13.53
CA SER A 225 -5.86 -8.69 12.70
C SER A 225 -6.52 -8.31 11.37
N ALA A 226 -7.48 -7.38 11.39
CA ALA A 226 -8.12 -6.86 10.18
C ALA A 226 -7.11 -6.12 9.29
N GLY A 227 -6.20 -5.32 9.87
CA GLY A 227 -5.11 -4.65 9.16
C GLY A 227 -4.11 -5.64 8.53
N VAL A 228 -3.75 -6.70 9.24
CA VAL A 228 -2.87 -7.77 8.73
C VAL A 228 -3.51 -8.53 7.57
N PHE A 229 -4.81 -8.78 7.65
CA PHE A 229 -5.56 -9.36 6.53
C PHE A 229 -5.59 -8.42 5.33
N LEU A 230 -5.88 -7.13 5.54
CA LEU A 230 -5.83 -6.11 4.49
C LEU A 230 -4.47 -6.03 3.82
N GLN A 231 -3.38 -6.03 4.60
CA GLN A 231 -2.00 -6.08 4.09
C GLN A 231 -1.77 -7.32 3.21
N SER A 232 -2.24 -8.48 3.65
CA SER A 232 -2.10 -9.73 2.90
C SER A 232 -2.84 -9.67 1.56
N MET A 233 -4.06 -9.12 1.55
CA MET A 233 -4.86 -8.97 0.32
C MET A 233 -4.27 -7.91 -0.61
N HIS A 234 -3.74 -6.82 -0.06
CA HIS A 234 -2.99 -5.81 -0.80
C HIS A 234 -1.81 -6.47 -1.52
N TYR A 235 -0.94 -7.22 -0.82
CA TYR A 235 0.18 -7.95 -1.44
C TYR A 235 -0.28 -8.94 -2.52
N ALA A 236 -1.35 -9.70 -2.26
CA ALA A 236 -1.87 -10.66 -3.23
C ALA A 236 -2.30 -10.00 -4.55
N VAL A 237 -2.95 -8.83 -4.47
CA VAL A 237 -3.35 -8.08 -5.68
C VAL A 237 -2.14 -7.47 -6.37
N VAL A 238 -1.27 -6.80 -5.61
CA VAL A 238 -0.12 -6.07 -6.15
C VAL A 238 0.88 -7.00 -6.82
N ILE A 239 1.18 -8.15 -6.22
CA ILE A 239 2.15 -9.11 -6.76
C ILE A 239 1.47 -10.07 -7.76
N GLY A 240 0.24 -10.48 -7.48
CA GLY A 240 -0.43 -11.55 -8.21
C GLY A 240 -1.32 -11.10 -9.37
N VAL A 241 -1.83 -9.86 -9.34
CA VAL A 241 -2.83 -9.36 -10.30
C VAL A 241 -2.25 -8.25 -11.18
N LEU A 242 -1.71 -7.17 -10.59
CA LEU A 242 -1.25 -5.99 -11.35
C LEU A 242 -0.22 -6.32 -12.45
N PRO A 243 0.79 -7.19 -12.24
CA PRO A 243 1.79 -7.49 -13.26
C PRO A 243 1.22 -8.21 -14.48
N LYS A 244 0.06 -8.89 -14.33
CA LYS A 244 -0.63 -9.54 -15.46
C LYS A 244 -1.35 -8.54 -16.35
N TRP A 245 -1.55 -7.30 -15.88
CA TRP A 245 -2.21 -6.22 -16.60
C TRP A 245 -1.25 -5.24 -17.27
N GLU A 246 0.05 -5.42 -17.07
CA GLU A 246 1.09 -4.78 -17.87
C GLU A 246 1.00 -5.27 -19.31
N ASN A 247 0.26 -4.52 -20.12
CA ASN A 247 0.08 -4.81 -21.53
C ASN A 247 1.45 -4.77 -22.24
N THR A 248 1.83 -5.91 -22.81
CA THR A 248 2.99 -6.08 -23.71
C THR A 248 2.96 -5.12 -24.92
N ASN A 249 1.87 -4.39 -25.16
CA ASN A 249 1.67 -3.58 -26.36
C ASN A 249 2.02 -2.09 -26.25
N GLN A 250 2.43 -1.57 -25.07
CA GLN A 250 2.73 -0.14 -24.92
C GLN A 250 4.17 0.28 -25.32
N PHE A 251 5.10 -0.68 -25.40
CA PHE A 251 6.40 -0.47 -26.04
C PHE A 251 6.40 -1.16 -27.41
N ARG A 252 5.92 -0.44 -28.43
CA ARG A 252 6.21 -0.72 -29.85
C ARG A 252 7.65 -0.28 -30.14
N THR A 253 8.62 -0.99 -29.56
CA THR A 253 9.97 -1.05 -30.12
C THR A 253 10.11 -2.47 -30.68
N ASN A 254 10.45 -2.60 -31.96
CA ASN A 254 10.49 -3.87 -32.72
C ASN A 254 11.54 -4.90 -32.22
N ASN A 255 12.13 -4.70 -31.05
CA ASN A 255 13.19 -5.55 -30.51
C ASN A 255 12.72 -6.29 -29.25
N ASP A 256 12.11 -7.45 -29.45
CA ASP A 256 11.66 -8.35 -28.38
C ASP A 256 12.80 -8.80 -27.44
N PHE A 257 14.05 -8.77 -27.91
CA PHE A 257 15.23 -9.12 -27.11
C PHE A 257 15.48 -8.13 -25.95
N LEU A 258 15.44 -6.82 -26.23
CA LEU A 258 15.68 -5.78 -25.22
C LEU A 258 14.56 -5.75 -24.15
N LYS A 259 13.33 -6.06 -24.56
CA LYS A 259 12.15 -6.08 -23.68
C LYS A 259 12.12 -7.28 -22.73
N ASN A 260 12.54 -8.46 -23.20
CA ASN A 260 12.66 -9.64 -22.34
C ASN A 260 13.85 -9.53 -21.40
N TYR A 261 14.92 -8.87 -21.84
CA TYR A 261 16.08 -8.58 -21.00
C TYR A 261 15.70 -7.71 -19.81
N ASP A 262 14.97 -6.60 -20.04
CA ASP A 262 14.52 -5.68 -18.99
C ASP A 262 13.60 -6.37 -17.96
N LYS A 263 12.61 -7.17 -18.41
CA LYS A 263 11.74 -7.93 -17.51
C LYS A 263 12.47 -8.97 -16.66
N LYS A 264 13.43 -9.69 -17.27
CA LYS A 264 14.21 -10.72 -16.55
C LYS A 264 15.15 -10.06 -15.53
N GLN A 265 15.80 -8.96 -15.90
CA GLN A 265 16.65 -8.18 -15.01
C GLN A 265 15.86 -7.60 -13.83
N PHE A 266 14.69 -7.01 -14.09
CA PHE A 266 13.82 -6.49 -13.04
C PHE A 266 13.41 -7.59 -12.06
N ARG A 267 12.99 -8.76 -12.55
CA ARG A 267 12.66 -9.91 -11.66
C ARG A 267 13.84 -10.34 -10.81
N TRP A 268 15.03 -10.50 -11.41
CA TRP A 268 16.24 -10.85 -10.66
C TRP A 268 16.58 -9.80 -9.60
N PHE A 269 16.49 -8.52 -9.94
CA PHE A 269 16.72 -7.42 -9.03
C PHE A 269 15.74 -7.44 -7.85
N VAL A 270 14.44 -7.59 -8.12
CA VAL A 270 13.41 -7.69 -7.07
C VAL A 270 13.63 -8.90 -6.18
N THR A 271 13.90 -10.07 -6.76
CA THR A 271 14.17 -11.30 -6.00
C THR A 271 15.42 -11.15 -5.13
N PHE A 272 16.52 -10.63 -5.69
CA PHE A 272 17.77 -10.43 -4.96
C PHE A 272 17.58 -9.47 -3.77
N LEU A 273 17.01 -8.29 -4.01
CA LEU A 273 16.80 -7.33 -2.93
C LEU A 273 15.79 -7.82 -1.89
N SER A 274 14.73 -8.51 -2.31
CA SER A 274 13.75 -9.08 -1.38
C SER A 274 14.37 -10.18 -0.51
N ALA A 275 15.24 -11.02 -1.08
CA ALA A 275 16.01 -12.01 -0.32
C ALA A 275 16.96 -11.34 0.68
N LEU A 276 17.63 -10.25 0.28
CA LEU A 276 18.50 -9.47 1.16
C LEU A 276 17.71 -8.88 2.34
N PHE A 277 16.54 -8.30 2.09
CA PHE A 277 15.66 -7.79 3.15
C PHE A 277 15.12 -8.90 4.03
N PHE A 278 14.74 -10.05 3.47
CA PHE A 278 14.31 -11.22 4.24
C PHE A 278 15.39 -11.65 5.23
N VAL A 279 16.65 -11.76 4.80
CA VAL A 279 17.79 -12.03 5.70
C VAL A 279 17.90 -10.93 6.76
N GLY A 280 17.78 -9.66 6.39
CA GLY A 280 17.73 -8.55 7.35
C GLY A 280 16.65 -8.74 8.44
N PHE A 281 15.43 -9.12 8.05
CA PHE A 281 14.34 -9.38 8.99
C PHE A 281 14.62 -10.56 9.92
N THR A 282 15.35 -11.58 9.48
CA THR A 282 15.78 -12.70 10.34
C THR A 282 16.82 -12.30 11.39
N ILE A 283 17.63 -11.27 11.11
CA ILE A 283 18.66 -10.77 12.02
C ILE A 283 18.08 -9.71 12.97
N SER A 284 17.38 -8.72 12.42
CA SER A 284 16.80 -7.61 13.18
C SER A 284 15.53 -7.10 12.50
N PHE A 285 14.38 -7.54 13.00
CA PHE A 285 13.10 -7.18 12.43
C PHE A 285 12.84 -5.66 12.50
N THR A 286 13.04 -5.06 13.67
CA THR A 286 12.75 -3.64 13.91
C THR A 286 13.60 -2.71 13.04
N ASN A 287 14.90 -2.95 12.96
CA ASN A 287 15.81 -2.11 12.16
C ASN A 287 15.52 -2.28 10.66
N THR A 288 15.32 -3.52 10.20
CA THR A 288 15.01 -3.79 8.80
C THR A 288 13.66 -3.21 8.40
N ARG A 289 12.64 -3.29 9.27
CA ARG A 289 11.34 -2.63 9.07
C ARG A 289 11.49 -1.11 8.94
N ALA A 290 12.35 -0.49 9.75
CA ALA A 290 12.59 0.95 9.70
C ALA A 290 13.19 1.39 8.35
N VAL A 291 14.20 0.64 7.85
CA VAL A 291 14.80 0.87 6.53
C VAL A 291 13.79 0.60 5.40
N TYR A 292 13.03 -0.49 5.49
CA TYR A 292 11.93 -0.80 4.56
C TYR A 292 10.92 0.35 4.50
N GLY A 293 10.63 0.98 5.65
CA GLY A 293 9.72 2.12 5.76
C GLY A 293 10.10 3.33 4.87
N ILE A 294 11.38 3.50 4.53
CA ILE A 294 11.84 4.55 3.62
C ILE A 294 11.29 4.31 2.20
N VAL A 295 11.43 3.07 1.70
CA VAL A 295 11.01 2.68 0.36
C VAL A 295 9.47 2.56 0.29
N ALA A 296 8.87 2.02 1.34
CA ALA A 296 7.41 1.93 1.47
C ALA A 296 6.73 3.31 1.45
N ALA A 297 7.32 4.32 2.09
CA ALA A 297 6.78 5.69 2.08
C ALA A 297 6.71 6.27 0.66
N VAL A 298 7.77 6.13 -0.13
CA VAL A 298 7.80 6.59 -1.53
C VAL A 298 6.63 6.01 -2.32
N HIS A 299 6.44 4.71 -2.16
CA HIS A 299 5.39 3.97 -2.83
C HIS A 299 4.00 4.38 -2.38
N ALA A 300 3.72 4.43 -1.07
CA ALA A 300 2.41 4.85 -0.58
C ALA A 300 2.04 6.29 -1.02
N TRP A 301 3.02 7.20 -1.05
CA TRP A 301 2.76 8.61 -1.39
C TRP A 301 2.67 8.90 -2.87
N VAL A 302 3.37 8.14 -3.73
CA VAL A 302 3.26 8.34 -5.18
C VAL A 302 1.87 7.95 -5.70
N GLU A 303 1.18 7.03 -5.04
CA GLU A 303 -0.15 6.56 -5.44
C GLU A 303 -1.23 7.63 -5.35
N ILE A 304 -1.21 8.47 -4.31
CA ILE A 304 -2.25 9.47 -4.05
C ILE A 304 -2.45 10.40 -5.27
N PRO A 305 -1.43 11.15 -5.75
CA PRO A 305 -1.59 12.01 -6.91
C PRO A 305 -1.92 11.20 -8.17
N ILE A 306 -1.41 9.97 -8.30
CA ILE A 306 -1.62 9.15 -9.50
C ILE A 306 -3.06 8.65 -9.60
N LEU A 307 -3.63 8.15 -8.51
CA LEU A 307 -5.03 7.73 -8.45
C LEU A 307 -5.97 8.93 -8.66
N LEU A 308 -5.66 10.09 -8.09
CA LEU A 308 -6.43 11.32 -8.35
C LEU A 308 -6.40 11.69 -9.84
N LEU A 309 -5.22 11.66 -10.49
CA LEU A 309 -5.10 11.94 -11.92
C LEU A 309 -5.78 10.89 -12.79
N ALA A 310 -5.79 9.63 -12.36
CA ALA A 310 -6.48 8.54 -13.06
C ALA A 310 -7.99 8.77 -13.16
N LEU A 311 -8.60 9.49 -12.20
CA LEU A 311 -10.02 9.88 -12.25
C LEU A 311 -10.30 10.93 -13.35
N ALA A 312 -9.32 11.76 -13.69
CA ALA A 312 -9.47 12.86 -14.64
C ALA A 312 -9.02 12.51 -16.07
N ILE A 313 -8.00 11.65 -16.21
CA ILE A 313 -7.39 11.31 -17.51
C ILE A 313 -7.65 9.83 -17.82
N PRO A 314 -8.82 9.50 -18.44
CA PRO A 314 -9.06 8.16 -18.94
C PRO A 314 -8.07 7.82 -20.06
N GLU A 315 -7.75 6.53 -20.19
CA GLU A 315 -6.76 5.96 -21.13
C GLU A 315 -6.97 6.37 -22.60
N GLU A 316 -8.19 6.75 -22.98
CA GLU A 316 -8.60 7.05 -24.37
C GLU A 316 -8.27 8.47 -24.85
N SER A 317 -7.70 9.36 -24.03
CA SER A 317 -7.41 10.74 -24.45
C SER A 317 -6.20 10.91 -25.40
N LYS A 318 -5.75 9.83 -26.05
CA LYS A 318 -4.75 9.84 -27.14
C LYS A 318 -5.23 8.98 -28.31
N VAL A 319 -6.38 9.33 -28.86
CA VAL A 319 -6.66 9.17 -30.29
C VAL A 319 -7.16 10.54 -30.73
N ASN A 320 -6.43 11.17 -31.66
CA ASN A 320 -6.56 12.56 -32.14
C ASN A 320 -5.65 13.58 -31.44
N SER A 321 -4.35 13.45 -31.68
CA SER A 321 -3.43 14.60 -31.83
C SER A 321 -2.58 14.37 -33.06
#